data_AF-A0A7J7XQG1-F1
#
_entry.id   AF-A0A7J7XQG1-F1
#
_cell.length_a   1.000
_cell.length_b   1.000
_cell.length_c   1.000
_cell.angle_alpha   90.00
_cell.angle_beta   90.00
_cell.angle_gamma   90.00
#
_symmetry.space_group_name_H-M   'P 1'
#
loop_
_entity.id
_entity.type
_entity.pdbx_description
1 polymer ?
#
loop_
_entity_poly.entity_id
_entity_poly.type
_entity_poly.pdbx_seq_one_letter_code
_entity_poly.pdbx_strand_id
1 'polypeptide(L)'
;MILLPTDILHRVHLVEREKAERKADLLEKKLAGANRLTPYMNMKGQEDTLHSYMMRDKGEVILAKNIDRYNIFRSEGPNDGQKIGDKYQQDLIHKEKQKYELDGPPYLFGWETKTAQSHYQKFLGQLATLLSNSVVHIPATEEAVKERIQEIGANEQSWKSRTEGLQQEIQMLTKQLEQLNHHQEEETVQKLTQTEEKCREQRRPLKRLERKIAINDFFQGRLDLDGNKKNSRTKDSQIEEHSKMFIQLEKDNKQQTLLRIKQNLQTATTQRLEEEIQKLQKQLSDLKLSNKNMKTQLIRVNVLKDKTIEKLRQSLTKVKAMKGKAVMETDNLKTTLDSAKQEARWDKDRDRQVLDAVTPELCKPKSTLEEASERQQERVNFRETIMKMLGFNMKTADKEIITHLRLIIRAYEASNKLKIASD
;
A
#
# COMPACT_ATOMS: atom_id res chain seq x y z
N MET A 1 62.00 -30.77 6.39
CA MET A 1 60.72 -30.17 6.78
C MET A 1 60.19 -30.97 7.96
N ILE A 2 60.31 -30.44 9.18
CA ILE A 2 59.94 -31.16 10.40
C ILE A 2 58.43 -30.99 10.59
N LEU A 3 57.67 -32.06 10.40
CA LEU A 3 56.23 -32.11 10.67
C LEU A 3 56.03 -32.10 12.19
N LEU A 4 55.60 -30.97 12.73
CA LEU A 4 55.14 -30.89 14.12
C LEU A 4 53.82 -31.66 14.25
N PRO A 5 53.64 -32.51 15.28
CA PRO A 5 52.41 -33.27 15.48
C PRO A 5 51.20 -32.33 15.66
N THR A 6 50.12 -32.63 14.95
CA THR A 6 48.82 -31.92 14.98
C THR A 6 48.23 -31.70 16.37
N ASP A 7 48.70 -32.46 17.36
CA ASP A 7 48.31 -32.37 18.76
C ASP A 7 48.84 -31.09 19.46
N ILE A 8 50.02 -30.61 19.04
CA ILE A 8 50.61 -29.37 19.55
C ILE A 8 49.82 -28.16 19.04
N LEU A 9 49.39 -28.19 17.78
CA LEU A 9 48.60 -27.11 17.17
C LEU A 9 47.23 -26.97 17.85
N HIS A 10 46.57 -28.10 18.16
CA HIS A 10 45.29 -28.09 18.88
C HIS A 10 45.42 -27.53 20.29
N ARG A 11 46.48 -27.89 21.02
CA ARG A 11 46.75 -27.33 22.36
C ARG A 11 47.01 -25.82 22.32
N VAL A 12 47.74 -25.34 21.31
CA VAL A 12 47.99 -23.90 21.14
C VAL A 12 46.69 -23.16 20.83
N HIS A 13 45.87 -23.67 19.92
CA HIS A 13 44.58 -23.05 19.59
C HIS A 13 43.60 -23.03 20.77
N LEU A 14 43.60 -24.07 21.61
CA LEU A 14 42.75 -24.09 22.80
C LEU A 14 43.17 -23.03 23.82
N VAL A 15 44.48 -22.86 24.05
CA VAL A 15 45.02 -21.83 24.96
C VAL A 15 44.78 -20.41 24.42
N GLU A 16 44.91 -20.21 23.10
CA GLU A 16 44.60 -18.92 22.48
C GLU A 16 43.11 -18.57 22.58
N ARG A 17 42.22 -19.56 22.44
CA ARG A 17 40.77 -19.39 22.62
C ARG A 17 40.41 -18.99 24.05
N GLU A 18 40.97 -19.68 25.05
CA GLU A 18 40.76 -19.38 26.47
C GLU A 18 41.25 -17.96 26.82
N LYS A 19 42.36 -17.52 26.21
CA LYS A 19 42.89 -16.16 26.39
C LYS A 19 42.02 -15.10 25.74
N ALA A 20 41.40 -15.38 24.59
CA ALA A 20 40.46 -14.49 23.92
C ALA A 20 39.16 -14.34 24.72
N GLU A 21 38.66 -15.43 25.29
CA GLU A 21 37.44 -15.46 26.10
C GLU A 21 37.59 -14.62 27.38
N ARG A 22 38.71 -14.77 28.11
CA ARG A 22 39.04 -13.90 29.26
C ARG A 22 39.13 -12.41 28.92
N LYS A 23 39.53 -12.08 27.68
CA LYS A 23 39.62 -10.70 27.22
C LYS A 23 38.24 -10.12 26.87
N ALA A 24 37.33 -10.95 26.37
CA ALA A 24 35.95 -10.57 26.10
C ALA A 24 35.19 -10.27 27.41
N ASP A 25 35.30 -11.14 28.41
CA ASP A 25 34.69 -10.93 29.74
C ASP A 25 35.15 -9.63 30.42
N LEU A 26 36.44 -9.27 30.24
CA LEU A 26 36.99 -8.03 30.80
C LEU A 26 36.44 -6.78 30.09
N LEU A 27 36.13 -6.88 28.79
CA LEU A 27 35.55 -5.78 28.01
C LEU A 27 34.06 -5.61 28.30
N GLU A 28 33.33 -6.70 28.49
CA GLU A 28 31.92 -6.68 28.86
C GLU A 28 31.71 -6.05 30.25
N LYS A 29 32.57 -6.41 31.22
CA LYS A 29 32.59 -5.76 32.55
C LYS A 29 32.91 -4.26 32.48
N LYS A 30 33.72 -3.81 31.52
CA LYS A 30 34.02 -2.38 31.31
C LYS A 30 32.87 -1.62 30.66
N LEU A 31 32.10 -2.26 29.77
CA LEU A 31 30.94 -1.66 29.11
C LEU A 31 29.73 -1.53 30.04
N ALA A 32 29.52 -2.50 30.93
CA ALA A 32 28.45 -2.44 31.93
C ALA A 32 28.60 -1.26 32.91
N GLY A 33 29.83 -0.78 33.14
CA GLY A 33 30.11 0.40 33.99
C GLY A 33 29.87 1.76 33.31
N ALA A 34 29.74 1.82 31.98
CA ALA A 34 29.68 3.08 31.22
C ALA A 34 28.25 3.58 30.94
N ASN A 35 27.21 2.76 31.13
CA ASN A 35 25.82 3.07 30.76
C ASN A 35 25.02 3.83 31.84
N ARG A 36 25.67 4.76 32.56
CA ARG A 36 24.99 5.58 33.59
C ARG A 36 25.29 7.07 33.42
N LEU A 37 24.93 7.67 32.29
CA LEU A 37 24.75 9.14 32.20
C LEU A 37 23.56 9.53 31.31
N THR A 38 22.84 10.51 31.84
CA THR A 38 21.48 11.03 31.58
C THR A 38 21.33 11.91 30.32
N PRO A 39 20.09 12.15 29.85
CA PRO A 39 19.78 12.88 28.61
C PRO A 39 19.49 14.37 28.85
N TYR A 40 20.07 15.25 28.03
CA TYR A 40 19.67 16.66 27.95
C TYR A 40 20.08 17.25 26.59
N MET A 41 19.10 17.70 25.79
CA MET A 41 19.00 19.09 25.31
C MET A 41 17.76 19.26 24.42
N ASN A 42 16.99 20.25 24.84
CA ASN A 42 15.82 20.86 24.23
C ASN A 42 16.27 21.88 23.18
N MET A 43 15.66 21.89 21.99
CA MET A 43 15.66 23.05 21.11
C MET A 43 14.23 23.31 20.64
N LYS A 44 13.73 24.49 21.02
CA LYS A 44 12.43 25.05 20.65
C LYS A 44 12.66 26.21 19.69
N GLY A 45 11.88 26.25 18.60
CA GLY A 45 11.50 27.48 17.91
C GLY A 45 11.83 27.55 16.43
N GLN A 46 10.89 27.15 15.56
CA GLN A 46 10.19 28.02 14.61
C GLN A 46 9.31 27.13 13.70
N GLU A 47 8.02 27.05 14.00
CA GLU A 47 7.01 26.51 13.09
C GLU A 47 5.82 27.45 13.15
N ASP A 48 5.64 28.20 12.07
CA ASP A 48 4.41 28.91 11.79
C ASP A 48 3.71 28.24 10.61
N THR A 49 2.46 27.85 10.88
CA THR A 49 1.34 27.82 9.94
C THR A 49 1.21 26.61 8.99
N LEU A 50 0.59 25.54 9.49
CA LEU A 50 -0.66 25.04 8.88
C LEU A 50 -1.49 24.20 9.87
N HIS A 51 -2.67 24.76 10.14
CA HIS A 51 -3.68 24.44 11.13
C HIS A 51 -4.25 23.00 11.01
N SER A 52 -3.85 22.10 11.91
CA SER A 52 -4.61 20.87 12.21
C SER A 52 -5.74 21.22 13.19
N TYR A 53 -6.98 21.14 12.71
CA TYR A 53 -8.18 21.43 13.48
C TYR A 53 -8.52 20.22 14.37
N MET A 54 -8.09 20.24 15.64
CA MET A 54 -8.62 19.34 16.65
C MET A 54 -10.05 19.79 17.02
N MET A 55 -11.05 19.06 16.52
CA MET A 55 -12.41 19.08 17.09
C MET A 55 -12.33 18.51 18.50
N ARG A 56 -12.48 19.39 19.48
CA ARG A 56 -12.71 19.03 20.88
C ARG A 56 -14.10 18.41 21.00
N ASP A 57 -14.18 17.29 21.71
CA ASP A 57 -15.39 16.53 22.00
C ASP A 57 -16.54 17.42 22.48
N LYS A 58 -17.57 17.53 21.64
CA LYS A 58 -18.87 18.10 22.01
C LYS A 58 -19.79 17.06 22.66
N GLY A 59 -19.30 15.83 22.89
CA GLY A 59 -20.07 14.72 23.46
C GLY A 59 -20.25 14.77 24.98
N GLU A 60 -19.22 15.18 25.73
CA GLU A 60 -19.26 15.15 27.20
C GLU A 60 -20.13 16.27 27.81
N VAL A 61 -20.19 17.43 27.17
CA VAL A 61 -21.01 18.57 27.64
C VAL A 61 -22.52 18.32 27.45
N ILE A 62 -22.89 17.43 26.53
CA ILE A 62 -24.30 17.07 26.27
C ILE A 62 -24.81 16.02 27.27
N LEU A 63 -23.92 15.15 27.78
CA LEU A 63 -24.32 14.11 28.74
C LEU A 63 -24.64 14.72 30.13
N ALA A 64 -23.87 15.70 30.59
CA ALA A 64 -24.11 16.36 31.88
C ALA A 64 -25.42 17.17 31.92
N LYS A 65 -25.81 17.82 30.81
CA LYS A 65 -27.05 18.62 30.72
C LYS A 65 -28.34 17.80 30.61
N ASN A 66 -28.26 16.50 30.33
CA ASN A 66 -29.43 15.63 30.19
C ASN A 66 -29.81 14.94 31.51
N ILE A 67 -28.89 14.78 32.45
CA ILE A 67 -29.18 14.17 33.76
C ILE A 67 -30.00 15.12 34.63
N ASP A 68 -29.70 16.43 34.63
CA ASP A 68 -30.48 17.43 35.39
C ASP A 68 -31.91 17.61 34.86
N ARG A 69 -32.14 17.34 33.57
CA ARG A 69 -33.48 17.45 32.97
C ARG A 69 -34.39 16.26 33.28
N TYR A 70 -33.83 15.13 33.75
CA TYR A 70 -34.57 13.90 34.03
C TYR A 70 -35.16 13.85 35.45
N ASN A 71 -34.74 14.75 36.35
CA ASN A 71 -35.25 14.81 37.72
C ASN A 71 -36.44 15.77 37.91
N ILE A 72 -36.83 16.53 36.87
CA ILE A 72 -37.91 17.53 36.98
C ILE A 72 -39.30 16.93 36.70
N PHE A 73 -39.41 15.74 36.11
CA PHE A 73 -40.71 15.18 35.68
C PHE A 73 -41.32 14.11 36.60
N ARG A 74 -40.75 13.85 37.79
CA ARG A 74 -41.24 12.81 38.70
C ARG A 74 -42.14 13.33 39.83
N SER A 75 -42.99 14.32 39.54
CA SER A 75 -43.96 14.83 40.51
C SER A 75 -45.29 15.18 39.86
N GLU A 76 -46.00 14.20 39.29
CA GLU A 76 -47.43 14.38 39.01
C GLU A 76 -48.20 13.04 39.04
N GLY A 77 -49.15 12.96 39.98
CA GLY A 77 -50.38 12.15 40.00
C GLY A 77 -50.34 10.65 39.61
N PRO A 78 -50.78 9.71 40.47
CA PRO A 78 -50.63 8.27 40.24
C PRO A 78 -51.57 7.65 39.18
N ASN A 79 -52.30 8.41 38.37
CA ASN A 79 -53.31 7.85 37.45
C ASN A 79 -53.05 8.10 35.95
N ASP A 80 -52.06 8.91 35.57
CA ASP A 80 -51.73 9.15 34.15
C ASP A 80 -50.43 8.47 33.70
N GLY A 81 -49.59 8.04 34.65
CA GLY A 81 -48.34 7.30 34.36
C GLY A 81 -48.57 5.91 33.76
N GLN A 82 -49.69 5.25 34.07
CA GLN A 82 -49.98 3.91 33.57
C GLN A 82 -50.33 3.93 32.06
N LYS A 83 -51.19 4.86 31.63
CA LYS A 83 -51.56 5.02 30.21
C LYS A 83 -50.39 5.50 29.35
N ILE A 84 -49.54 6.37 29.91
CA ILE A 84 -48.34 6.82 29.22
C ILE A 84 -47.32 5.68 29.13
N GLY A 85 -47.15 4.89 30.20
CA GLY A 85 -46.30 3.71 30.25
C GLY A 85 -46.72 2.63 29.24
N ASP A 86 -48.01 2.29 29.17
CA ASP A 86 -48.52 1.28 28.25
C ASP A 86 -48.40 1.71 26.78
N LYS A 87 -48.59 3.00 26.50
CA LYS A 87 -48.40 3.58 25.16
C LYS A 87 -46.92 3.62 24.76
N TYR A 88 -46.04 3.95 25.71
CA TYR A 88 -44.59 3.91 25.51
C TYR A 88 -44.08 2.48 25.31
N GLN A 89 -44.66 1.51 26.02
CA GLN A 89 -44.32 0.10 25.90
C GLN A 89 -44.79 -0.49 24.57
N GLN A 90 -45.98 -0.12 24.10
CA GLN A 90 -46.45 -0.48 22.75
C GLN A 90 -45.61 0.18 21.65
N ASP A 91 -45.22 1.45 21.79
CA ASP A 91 -44.32 2.12 20.85
C ASP A 91 -42.91 1.52 20.88
N LEU A 92 -42.44 1.05 22.04
CA LEU A 92 -41.14 0.38 22.18
C LEU A 92 -41.17 -1.00 21.54
N ILE A 93 -42.25 -1.77 21.73
CA ILE A 93 -42.46 -3.07 21.08
C ILE A 93 -42.63 -2.90 19.57
N HIS A 94 -43.31 -1.84 19.11
CA HIS A 94 -43.44 -1.53 17.68
C HIS A 94 -42.10 -1.10 17.07
N LYS A 95 -41.29 -0.29 17.78
CA LYS A 95 -39.93 0.07 17.36
C LYS A 95 -38.97 -1.11 17.40
N GLU A 96 -39.12 -2.02 18.35
CA GLU A 96 -38.33 -3.23 18.46
C GLU A 96 -38.69 -4.23 17.35
N LYS A 97 -39.98 -4.36 16.99
CA LYS A 97 -40.40 -5.09 15.78
C LYS A 97 -39.85 -4.46 14.50
N GLN A 98 -39.82 -3.14 14.39
CA GLN A 98 -39.13 -2.44 13.29
C GLN A 98 -37.61 -2.69 13.29
N LYS A 99 -36.97 -2.85 14.45
CA LYS A 99 -35.54 -3.20 14.53
C LYS A 99 -35.26 -4.60 14.01
N TYR A 100 -36.10 -5.59 14.28
CA TYR A 100 -35.96 -6.95 13.73
C TYR A 100 -36.30 -7.04 12.23
N GLU A 101 -37.12 -6.14 11.70
CA GLU A 101 -37.34 -5.97 10.25
C GLU A 101 -36.15 -5.29 9.54
N LEU A 102 -35.35 -4.52 10.28
CA LEU A 102 -34.12 -3.86 9.81
C LEU A 102 -32.84 -4.71 10.00
N ASP A 103 -32.95 -5.87 10.65
CA ASP A 103 -31.85 -6.83 10.84
C ASP A 103 -31.82 -7.92 9.74
N GLY A 104 -32.62 -7.75 8.69
CA GLY A 104 -32.31 -8.35 7.39
C GLY A 104 -30.92 -7.87 6.94
N PRO A 105 -30.11 -8.73 6.27
CA PRO A 105 -28.72 -8.41 5.97
C PRO A 105 -28.65 -7.01 5.36
N PRO A 106 -27.75 -6.13 5.84
CA PRO A 106 -27.81 -4.73 5.51
C PRO A 106 -27.80 -4.61 3.99
N TYR A 107 -28.90 -4.11 3.42
CA TYR A 107 -28.93 -3.63 2.04
C TYR A 107 -28.17 -2.31 1.99
N LEU A 108 -26.89 -2.37 2.40
CA LEU A 108 -25.85 -1.46 1.98
C LEU A 108 -25.74 -1.64 0.48
N PHE A 109 -25.77 -0.52 -0.23
CA PHE A 109 -25.83 -0.47 -1.68
C PHE A 109 -24.87 -1.49 -2.33
N GLY A 110 -25.40 -2.59 -2.85
CA GLY A 110 -24.59 -3.69 -3.37
C GLY A 110 -23.69 -3.31 -4.56
N TRP A 111 -23.83 -2.12 -5.15
CA TRP A 111 -22.87 -1.63 -6.14
C TRP A 111 -21.76 -0.75 -5.57
N GLU A 112 -21.95 -0.07 -4.43
CA GLU A 112 -20.89 0.72 -3.79
C GLU A 112 -19.80 -0.20 -3.23
N THR A 113 -20.20 -1.32 -2.61
CA THR A 113 -19.28 -2.36 -2.16
C THR A 113 -18.60 -3.07 -3.33
N LYS A 114 -19.31 -3.38 -4.41
CA LYS A 114 -18.71 -3.96 -5.63
C LYS A 114 -17.73 -3.01 -6.31
N THR A 115 -18.01 -1.71 -6.32
CA THR A 115 -17.12 -0.70 -6.91
C THR A 115 -15.88 -0.52 -6.04
N ALA A 116 -16.03 -0.40 -4.72
CA ALA A 116 -14.90 -0.32 -3.79
C ALA A 116 -14.04 -1.59 -3.80
N GLN A 117 -14.66 -2.77 -3.83
CA GLN A 117 -13.96 -4.06 -3.90
C GLN A 117 -13.22 -4.24 -5.24
N SER A 118 -13.81 -3.77 -6.35
CA SER A 118 -13.16 -3.68 -7.66
C SER A 118 -11.93 -2.77 -7.65
N HIS A 119 -12.05 -1.59 -7.05
CA HIS A 119 -10.93 -0.66 -6.92
C HIS A 119 -9.80 -1.21 -6.04
N TYR A 120 -10.16 -1.84 -4.92
CA TYR A 120 -9.19 -2.50 -4.03
C TYR A 120 -8.47 -3.64 -4.74
N GLN A 121 -9.18 -4.47 -5.52
CA GLN A 121 -8.53 -5.54 -6.27
C GLN A 121 -7.67 -5.03 -7.43
N LYS A 122 -8.07 -3.94 -8.08
CA LYS A 122 -7.25 -3.29 -9.09
C LYS A 122 -5.95 -2.75 -8.48
N PHE A 123 -6.02 -2.17 -7.28
CA PHE A 123 -4.86 -1.71 -6.54
C PHE A 123 -3.93 -2.86 -6.13
N LEU A 124 -4.46 -3.96 -5.60
CA LEU A 124 -3.69 -5.17 -5.31
C LEU A 124 -3.02 -5.75 -6.55
N GLY A 125 -3.71 -5.80 -7.69
CA GLY A 125 -3.14 -6.23 -8.97
C GLY A 125 -1.97 -5.35 -9.44
N GLN A 126 -2.07 -4.03 -9.22
CA GLN A 126 -0.97 -3.10 -9.52
C GLN A 126 0.23 -3.34 -8.61
N LEU A 127 0.00 -3.51 -7.30
CA LEU A 127 1.06 -3.82 -6.34
C LEU A 127 1.74 -5.15 -6.64
N ALA A 128 0.95 -6.20 -6.90
CA ALA A 128 1.47 -7.52 -7.25
C ALA A 128 2.34 -7.47 -8.52
N THR A 129 1.93 -6.70 -9.53
CA THR A 129 2.72 -6.51 -10.76
C THR A 129 4.02 -5.75 -10.49
N LEU A 130 3.98 -4.70 -9.66
CA LEU A 130 5.17 -3.91 -9.28
C LEU A 130 6.17 -4.71 -8.46
N LEU A 131 5.69 -5.55 -7.55
CA LEU A 131 6.51 -6.35 -6.64
C LEU A 131 7.01 -7.66 -7.28
N SER A 132 6.40 -8.08 -8.38
CA SER A 132 6.87 -9.22 -9.18
C SER A 132 8.17 -8.86 -9.90
N ASN A 133 9.11 -9.80 -9.92
CA ASN A 133 10.35 -9.67 -10.69
C ASN A 133 10.40 -10.75 -11.78
N SER A 134 11.50 -10.84 -12.54
CA SER A 134 11.63 -11.80 -13.64
C SER A 134 11.61 -13.28 -13.21
N VAL A 135 11.64 -13.57 -11.89
CA VAL A 135 11.78 -14.92 -11.33
C VAL A 135 10.59 -15.30 -10.45
N VAL A 136 10.00 -14.35 -9.73
CA VAL A 136 8.91 -14.55 -8.76
C VAL A 136 7.72 -13.71 -9.18
N HIS A 137 6.64 -14.38 -9.56
CA HIS A 137 5.35 -13.76 -9.86
C HIS A 137 4.49 -13.77 -8.60
N ILE A 138 3.91 -12.62 -8.27
CA ILE A 138 3.14 -12.43 -7.04
C ILE A 138 1.65 -12.43 -7.38
N PRO A 139 0.84 -13.26 -6.69
CA PRO A 139 -0.61 -13.20 -6.81
C PRO A 139 -1.16 -11.82 -6.39
N ALA A 140 -2.22 -11.37 -7.05
CA ALA A 140 -2.97 -10.16 -6.66
C ALA A 140 -3.86 -10.42 -5.42
N THR A 141 -3.28 -10.99 -4.38
CA THR A 141 -3.90 -11.21 -3.07
C THR A 141 -3.20 -10.37 -2.03
N GLU A 142 -3.95 -9.89 -1.05
CA GLU A 142 -3.42 -9.01 0.00
C GLU A 142 -2.24 -9.67 0.73
N GLU A 143 -2.36 -10.96 1.03
CA GLU A 143 -1.37 -11.65 1.87
C GLU A 143 -0.08 -11.95 1.11
N ALA A 144 -0.17 -12.28 -0.18
CA ALA A 144 1.03 -12.46 -1.01
C ALA A 144 1.79 -11.13 -1.22
N VAL A 145 1.05 -10.02 -1.36
CA VAL A 145 1.63 -8.68 -1.45
C VAL A 145 2.32 -8.28 -0.14
N LYS A 146 1.68 -8.52 1.01
CA LYS A 146 2.27 -8.24 2.33
C LYS A 146 3.52 -9.08 2.60
N GLU A 147 3.45 -10.38 2.34
CA GLU A 147 4.57 -11.31 2.55
C GLU A 147 5.78 -10.88 1.73
N ARG A 148 5.58 -10.50 0.47
CA ARG A 148 6.68 -9.99 -0.36
C ARG A 148 7.28 -8.70 0.17
N ILE A 149 6.45 -7.74 0.60
CA ILE A 149 6.95 -6.47 1.15
C ILE A 149 7.81 -6.75 2.39
N GLN A 150 7.37 -7.67 3.26
CA GLN A 150 8.14 -8.09 4.42
C GLN A 150 9.44 -8.79 4.04
N GLU A 151 9.42 -9.69 3.05
CA GLU A 151 10.62 -10.37 2.54
C GLU A 151 11.64 -9.36 1.98
N ILE A 152 11.19 -8.40 1.17
CA ILE A 152 12.04 -7.34 0.61
C ILE A 152 12.66 -6.53 1.75
N GLY A 153 11.87 -6.15 2.77
CA GLY A 153 12.37 -5.43 3.94
C GLY A 153 13.39 -6.22 4.75
N ALA A 154 13.15 -7.51 5.00
CA ALA A 154 14.09 -8.39 5.69
C ALA A 154 15.40 -8.58 4.90
N ASN A 155 15.28 -8.74 3.58
CA ASN A 155 16.42 -8.87 2.69
C ASN A 155 17.25 -7.58 2.66
N GLU A 156 16.62 -6.40 2.61
CA GLU A 156 17.32 -5.10 2.69
C GLU A 156 18.17 -5.01 3.96
N GLN A 157 17.62 -5.37 5.12
CA GLN A 157 18.38 -5.38 6.38
C GLN A 157 19.56 -6.38 6.32
N SER A 158 19.34 -7.56 5.75
CA SER A 158 20.39 -8.57 5.57
C SER A 158 21.54 -8.06 4.68
N TRP A 159 21.24 -7.49 3.51
CA TRP A 159 22.27 -6.91 2.62
C TRP A 159 22.97 -5.72 3.28
N LYS A 160 22.26 -4.93 4.08
CA LYS A 160 22.85 -3.83 4.84
C LYS A 160 23.86 -4.32 5.86
N SER A 161 23.51 -5.31 6.70
CA SER A 161 24.45 -5.92 7.65
C SER A 161 25.64 -6.58 6.96
N ARG A 162 25.44 -7.26 5.83
CA ARG A 162 26.53 -7.84 5.03
C ARG A 162 27.47 -6.77 4.46
N THR A 163 26.90 -5.66 3.99
CA THR A 163 27.67 -4.54 3.45
C THR A 163 28.50 -3.87 4.54
N GLU A 164 27.93 -3.67 5.73
CA GLU A 164 28.66 -3.15 6.90
C GLU A 164 29.82 -4.09 7.29
N GLY A 165 29.59 -5.41 7.30
CA GLY A 165 30.64 -6.40 7.56
C GLY A 165 31.78 -6.35 6.54
N LEU A 166 31.47 -6.29 5.26
CA LEU A 166 32.49 -6.12 4.20
C LEU A 166 33.23 -4.79 4.33
N GLN A 167 32.54 -3.72 4.70
CA GLN A 167 33.17 -2.41 4.90
C GLN A 167 34.15 -2.43 6.08
N GLN A 168 33.83 -3.13 7.17
CA GLN A 168 34.74 -3.35 8.29
C GLN A 168 35.95 -4.19 7.89
N GLU A 169 35.75 -5.25 7.09
CA GLU A 169 36.83 -6.09 6.57
C GLU A 169 37.78 -5.28 5.67
N ILE A 170 37.25 -4.46 4.77
CA ILE A 170 38.04 -3.55 3.95
C ILE A 170 38.86 -2.61 4.83
N GLN A 171 38.25 -1.97 5.84
CA GLN A 171 38.99 -1.09 6.75
C GLN A 171 40.12 -1.81 7.50
N MET A 172 39.89 -3.03 7.96
CA MET A 172 40.91 -3.84 8.61
C MET A 172 42.06 -4.18 7.66
N LEU A 173 41.76 -4.63 6.45
CA LEU A 173 42.76 -4.96 5.43
C LEU A 173 43.55 -3.71 4.99
N THR A 174 42.89 -2.56 4.83
CA THR A 174 43.55 -1.28 4.55
C THR A 174 44.53 -0.93 5.66
N LYS A 175 44.13 -1.07 6.92
CA LYS A 175 45.00 -0.80 8.06
C LYS A 175 46.20 -1.75 8.13
N GLN A 176 46.01 -3.04 7.82
CA GLN A 176 47.11 -4.00 7.74
C GLN A 176 48.09 -3.66 6.61
N LEU A 177 47.58 -3.23 5.45
CA LEU A 177 48.41 -2.81 4.33
C LEU A 177 49.23 -1.55 4.67
N GLU A 178 48.62 -0.56 5.33
CA GLU A 178 49.33 0.63 5.81
C GLU A 178 50.44 0.27 6.81
N GLN A 179 50.17 -0.64 7.75
CA GLN A 179 51.19 -1.12 8.70
C GLN A 179 52.35 -1.83 8.01
N LEU A 180 52.07 -2.68 7.01
CA LEU A 180 53.11 -3.36 6.24
C LEU A 180 53.97 -2.34 5.47
N ASN A 181 53.34 -1.36 4.83
CA ASN A 181 54.04 -0.31 4.09
C ASN A 181 54.93 0.52 5.02
N HIS A 182 54.42 0.94 6.18
CA HIS A 182 55.22 1.66 7.18
C HIS A 182 56.38 0.82 7.69
N HIS A 183 56.18 -0.47 7.96
CA HIS A 183 57.26 -1.33 8.42
C HIS A 183 58.35 -1.49 7.35
N GLN A 184 57.96 -1.63 6.09
CA GLN A 184 58.88 -1.73 4.97
C GLN A 184 59.64 -0.42 4.74
N GLU A 185 58.97 0.73 4.86
CA GLU A 185 59.62 2.05 4.81
C GLU A 185 60.61 2.21 5.96
N GLU A 186 60.23 1.91 7.21
CA GLU A 186 61.12 1.97 8.37
C GLU A 186 62.33 1.04 8.21
N GLU A 187 62.13 -0.19 7.74
CA GLU A 187 63.22 -1.14 7.52
C GLU A 187 64.18 -0.65 6.42
N THR A 188 63.68 -0.04 5.34
CA THR A 188 64.53 0.56 4.30
C THR A 188 65.34 1.74 4.83
N VAL A 189 64.74 2.60 5.66
CA VAL A 189 65.40 3.75 6.29
C VAL A 189 66.44 3.29 7.31
N GLN A 190 66.14 2.28 8.13
CA GLN A 190 67.10 1.70 9.08
C GLN A 190 68.27 1.03 8.36
N LYS A 191 68.01 0.31 7.27
CA LYS A 191 69.07 -0.33 6.48
C LYS A 191 69.96 0.70 5.78
N LEU A 192 69.39 1.79 5.29
CA LEU A 192 70.13 2.90 4.69
C LEU A 192 71.01 3.60 5.74
N THR A 193 70.46 3.94 6.90
CA THR A 193 71.19 4.59 7.99
C THR A 193 72.31 3.70 8.53
N GLN A 194 72.07 2.40 8.72
CA GLN A 194 73.12 1.46 9.15
C GLN A 194 74.24 1.33 8.10
N THR A 195 73.88 1.35 6.81
CA THR A 195 74.88 1.31 5.72
C THR A 195 75.67 2.61 5.65
N GLU A 196 75.01 3.75 5.83
CA GLU A 196 75.66 5.06 5.90
C GLU A 196 76.62 5.15 7.10
N GLU A 197 76.21 4.66 8.26
CA GLU A 197 77.04 4.65 9.46
C GLU A 197 78.26 3.75 9.31
N LYS A 198 78.10 2.53 8.76
CA LYS A 198 79.23 1.66 8.39
C LYS A 198 80.19 2.34 7.41
N CYS A 199 79.68 3.03 6.40
CA CYS A 199 80.50 3.81 5.46
C CYS A 199 81.24 4.95 6.17
N ARG A 200 80.57 5.69 7.08
CA ARG A 200 81.20 6.74 7.88
C ARG A 200 82.30 6.17 8.77
N GLU A 201 82.06 5.01 9.37
CA GLU A 201 82.96 4.36 10.30
C GLU A 201 84.19 3.79 9.59
N GLN A 202 84.03 3.19 8.41
CA GLN A 202 85.14 2.78 7.52
C GLN A 202 85.95 3.97 7.00
N ARG A 203 85.31 5.13 6.80
CA ARG A 203 85.98 6.36 6.37
C ARG A 203 86.82 7.01 7.49
N ARG A 204 86.56 6.72 8.77
CA ARG A 204 87.34 7.22 9.92
C ARG A 204 88.80 6.73 9.92
N PRO A 205 89.11 5.42 9.84
CA PRO A 205 90.49 4.94 9.77
C PRO A 205 91.16 5.36 8.46
N LEU A 206 90.45 5.42 7.32
CA LEU A 206 91.00 5.95 6.07
C LEU A 206 91.45 7.40 6.20
N LYS A 207 90.64 8.29 6.81
CA LYS A 207 91.06 9.67 7.09
C LYS A 207 92.26 9.76 8.04
N ARG A 208 92.37 8.84 9.01
CA ARG A 208 93.55 8.76 9.90
C ARG A 208 94.77 8.27 9.15
N LEU A 209 94.60 7.29 8.26
CA LEU A 209 95.65 6.72 7.42
C LEU A 209 96.12 7.75 6.38
N GLU A 210 95.22 8.49 5.75
CA GLU A 210 95.51 9.58 4.82
C GLU A 210 96.33 10.68 5.48
N ARG A 211 95.99 11.09 6.71
CA ARG A 211 96.86 11.99 7.50
C ARG A 211 98.21 11.36 7.82
N LYS A 212 98.25 10.06 8.14
CA LYS A 212 99.48 9.35 8.46
C LYS A 212 100.36 9.14 7.23
N ILE A 213 99.79 8.93 6.06
CA ILE A 213 100.46 8.85 4.76
C ILE A 213 100.95 10.23 4.36
N ALA A 214 100.17 11.30 4.53
CA ALA A 214 100.66 12.66 4.28
C ALA A 214 101.87 13.01 5.18
N ILE A 215 101.90 12.49 6.42
CA ILE A 215 103.07 12.59 7.31
C ILE A 215 104.18 11.64 6.86
N ASN A 216 103.86 10.42 6.42
CA ASN A 216 104.86 9.43 6.05
C ASN A 216 105.49 9.70 4.68
N ASP A 217 104.78 10.25 3.69
CA ASP A 217 105.33 10.70 2.40
C ASP A 217 106.39 11.78 2.59
N PHE A 218 106.27 12.59 3.65
CA PHE A 218 107.30 13.54 4.08
C PHE A 218 108.59 12.84 4.57
N PHE A 219 108.50 11.60 5.08
CA PHE A 219 109.64 10.79 5.55
C PHE A 219 110.08 9.71 4.54
N GLN A 220 109.17 9.19 3.72
CA GLN A 220 109.33 8.07 2.79
C GLN A 220 109.99 8.48 1.47
N GLY A 221 109.92 9.77 1.11
CA GLY A 221 110.73 10.34 0.02
C GLY A 221 112.25 10.20 0.24
N ARG A 222 112.68 9.71 1.41
CA ARG A 222 114.09 9.57 1.79
C ARG A 222 114.62 8.13 1.85
N LEU A 223 113.82 7.06 1.76
CA LEU A 223 114.30 5.73 2.22
C LEU A 223 114.13 4.45 1.40
N ASP A 224 113.26 4.30 0.39
CA ASP A 224 113.03 2.94 -0.15
C ASP A 224 113.45 2.74 -1.61
N LEU A 225 114.70 2.29 -1.79
CA LEU A 225 115.15 1.52 -2.94
C LEU A 225 115.59 0.11 -2.48
N ASP A 226 115.00 -0.89 -3.14
CA ASP A 226 115.59 -2.20 -3.48
C ASP A 226 115.04 -3.46 -2.78
N GLY A 227 114.91 -4.53 -3.58
CA GLY A 227 115.17 -5.89 -3.09
C GLY A 227 114.08 -6.98 -3.09
N ASN A 228 112.82 -6.78 -3.54
CA ASN A 228 111.87 -7.91 -3.75
C ASN A 228 110.66 -7.60 -4.66
N LYS A 229 110.80 -6.59 -5.53
CA LYS A 229 109.70 -5.85 -6.18
C LYS A 229 109.06 -6.50 -7.41
N LYS A 230 109.57 -7.62 -7.94
CA LYS A 230 109.12 -8.13 -9.26
C LYS A 230 108.06 -9.24 -9.21
N ASN A 231 108.07 -10.14 -8.21
CA ASN A 231 107.08 -11.24 -8.11
C ASN A 231 105.81 -10.89 -7.31
N SER A 232 105.88 -9.96 -6.35
CA SER A 232 104.69 -9.40 -5.69
C SER A 232 103.91 -8.52 -6.65
N ARG A 233 104.61 -7.64 -7.38
CA ARG A 233 104.02 -6.67 -8.30
C ARG A 233 103.18 -7.31 -9.42
N THR A 234 103.55 -8.48 -9.93
CA THR A 234 102.75 -9.22 -10.93
C THR A 234 101.51 -9.87 -10.31
N LYS A 235 101.58 -10.41 -9.09
CA LYS A 235 100.42 -10.97 -8.38
C LYS A 235 99.44 -9.88 -7.94
N ASP A 236 99.98 -8.76 -7.43
CA ASP A 236 99.19 -7.59 -7.04
C ASP A 236 98.47 -6.98 -8.25
N SER A 237 99.14 -6.93 -9.41
CA SER A 237 98.54 -6.50 -10.68
C SER A 237 97.37 -7.41 -11.11
N GLN A 238 97.51 -8.73 -11.00
CA GLN A 238 96.42 -9.67 -11.33
C GLN A 238 95.23 -9.53 -10.37
N ILE A 239 95.48 -9.41 -9.06
CA ILE A 239 94.42 -9.21 -8.06
C ILE A 239 93.65 -7.92 -8.34
N GLU A 240 94.34 -6.85 -8.73
CA GLU A 240 93.69 -5.58 -9.05
C GLU A 240 92.86 -5.65 -10.34
N GLU A 241 93.34 -6.35 -11.37
CA GLU A 241 92.56 -6.62 -12.60
C GLU A 241 91.30 -7.45 -12.32
N HIS A 242 91.40 -8.52 -11.52
CA HIS A 242 90.24 -9.33 -11.12
C HIS A 242 89.24 -8.52 -10.27
N SER A 243 89.72 -7.66 -9.37
CA SER A 243 88.87 -6.75 -8.60
C SER A 243 88.11 -5.78 -9.49
N LYS A 244 88.78 -5.18 -10.49
CA LYS A 244 88.14 -4.31 -11.49
C LYS A 244 87.09 -5.07 -12.31
N MET A 245 87.40 -6.29 -12.74
CA MET A 245 86.46 -7.13 -13.48
C MET A 245 85.25 -7.52 -12.64
N PHE A 246 85.43 -7.83 -11.35
CA PHE A 246 84.34 -8.13 -10.43
C PHE A 246 83.41 -6.92 -10.20
N ILE A 247 83.98 -5.73 -9.98
CA ILE A 247 83.21 -4.48 -9.85
C ILE A 247 82.43 -4.18 -11.13
N GLN A 248 83.02 -4.42 -12.30
CA GLN A 248 82.34 -4.23 -13.58
C GLN A 248 81.18 -5.23 -13.76
N LEU A 249 81.42 -6.51 -13.49
CA LEU A 249 80.40 -7.56 -13.54
C LEU A 249 79.23 -7.25 -12.58
N GLU A 250 79.52 -6.74 -11.38
CA GLU A 250 78.49 -6.36 -10.42
C GLU A 250 77.64 -5.17 -10.91
N LYS A 251 78.27 -4.18 -11.56
CA LYS A 251 77.56 -3.06 -12.19
C LYS A 251 76.67 -3.54 -13.34
N ASP A 252 77.19 -4.38 -14.21
CA ASP A 252 76.45 -4.91 -15.37
C ASP A 252 75.25 -5.75 -14.90
N ASN A 253 75.44 -6.59 -13.88
CA ASN A 253 74.34 -7.38 -13.29
C ASN A 253 73.25 -6.49 -12.66
N LYS A 254 73.63 -5.41 -11.97
CA LYS A 254 72.68 -4.42 -11.41
C LYS A 254 71.90 -3.72 -12.52
N GLN A 255 72.57 -3.30 -13.59
CA GLN A 255 71.92 -2.68 -14.74
C GLN A 255 70.96 -3.64 -15.44
N GLN A 256 71.35 -4.90 -15.63
CA GLN A 256 70.50 -5.91 -16.24
C GLN A 256 69.27 -6.23 -15.37
N THR A 257 69.43 -6.27 -14.04
CA THR A 257 68.32 -6.45 -13.10
C THR A 257 67.33 -5.28 -13.16
N LEU A 258 67.83 -4.04 -13.16
CA LEU A 258 67.00 -2.84 -13.32
C LEU A 258 66.24 -2.84 -14.65
N LEU A 259 66.88 -3.24 -15.74
CA LEU A 259 66.23 -3.34 -17.04
C LEU A 259 65.09 -4.37 -17.03
N ARG A 260 65.32 -5.56 -16.44
CA ARG A 260 64.28 -6.59 -16.29
C ARG A 260 63.11 -6.10 -15.43
N ILE A 261 63.38 -5.43 -14.31
CA ILE A 261 62.33 -4.87 -13.45
C ILE A 261 61.50 -3.84 -14.23
N LYS A 262 62.16 -2.93 -14.97
CA LYS A 262 61.48 -1.92 -15.79
C LYS A 262 60.60 -2.57 -16.87
N GLN A 263 61.12 -3.58 -17.57
CA GLN A 263 60.37 -4.31 -18.59
C GLN A 263 59.16 -5.05 -17.99
N ASN A 264 59.34 -5.76 -16.89
CA ASN A 264 58.25 -6.48 -16.22
C ASN A 264 57.16 -5.52 -15.73
N LEU A 265 57.54 -4.39 -15.15
CA LEU A 265 56.59 -3.38 -14.72
C LEU A 265 55.79 -2.83 -15.91
N GLN A 266 56.46 -2.51 -17.02
CA GLN A 266 55.81 -2.04 -18.23
C GLN A 266 54.85 -3.09 -18.83
N THR A 267 55.26 -4.35 -18.88
CA THR A 267 54.40 -5.44 -19.36
C THR A 267 53.18 -5.61 -18.46
N ALA A 268 53.36 -5.59 -17.14
CA ALA A 268 52.26 -5.73 -16.19
C ALA A 268 51.28 -4.55 -16.27
N THR A 269 51.77 -3.32 -16.41
CA THR A 269 50.88 -2.15 -16.57
C THR A 269 50.14 -2.18 -17.88
N THR A 270 50.79 -2.57 -18.99
CA THR A 270 50.13 -2.72 -20.29
C THR A 270 49.06 -3.82 -20.25
N GLN A 271 49.35 -4.98 -19.65
CA GLN A 271 48.37 -6.06 -19.51
C GLN A 271 47.14 -5.64 -18.70
N ARG A 272 47.33 -4.94 -17.57
CA ARG A 272 46.21 -4.44 -16.77
C ARG A 272 45.34 -3.45 -17.53
N LEU A 273 45.95 -2.57 -18.32
CA LEU A 273 45.21 -1.62 -19.16
C LEU A 273 44.43 -2.33 -20.27
N GLU A 274 45.03 -3.35 -20.90
CA GLU A 274 44.37 -4.17 -21.91
C GLU A 274 43.16 -4.91 -21.35
N GLU A 275 43.26 -5.49 -20.15
CA GLU A 275 42.14 -6.13 -19.46
C GLU A 275 40.98 -5.17 -19.17
N GLU A 276 41.29 -3.96 -18.71
CA GLU A 276 40.27 -2.91 -18.50
C GLU A 276 39.61 -2.46 -19.81
N ILE A 277 40.39 -2.33 -20.90
CA ILE A 277 39.86 -2.03 -22.24
C ILE A 277 38.90 -3.13 -22.69
N GLN A 278 39.29 -4.40 -22.56
CA GLN A 278 38.44 -5.53 -22.93
C GLN A 278 37.14 -5.59 -22.11
N LYS A 279 37.23 -5.32 -20.81
CA LYS A 279 36.07 -5.24 -19.91
C LYS A 279 35.11 -4.12 -20.32
N LEU A 280 35.63 -2.92 -20.60
CA LEU A 280 34.83 -1.79 -21.07
C LEU A 280 34.21 -2.06 -22.45
N GLN A 281 34.95 -2.69 -23.36
CA GLN A 281 34.43 -3.08 -24.67
C GLN A 281 33.27 -4.08 -24.55
N LYS A 282 33.39 -5.07 -23.64
CA LYS A 282 32.31 -6.02 -23.36
C LYS A 282 31.08 -5.31 -22.81
N GLN A 283 31.24 -4.46 -21.79
CA GLN A 283 30.13 -3.67 -21.23
C GLN A 283 29.45 -2.80 -22.29
N LEU A 284 30.23 -2.18 -23.18
CA LEU A 284 29.68 -1.37 -24.27
C LEU A 284 28.88 -2.23 -25.27
N SER A 285 29.33 -3.44 -25.57
CA SER A 285 28.61 -4.39 -26.43
C SER A 285 27.28 -4.81 -25.80
N ASP A 286 27.30 -5.18 -24.51
CA ASP A 286 26.11 -5.58 -23.75
C ASP A 286 25.08 -4.44 -23.68
N LEU A 287 25.53 -3.21 -23.41
CA LEU A 287 24.68 -2.02 -23.43
C LEU A 287 24.11 -1.72 -24.82
N LYS A 288 24.90 -1.87 -25.89
CA LYS A 288 24.40 -1.72 -27.27
C LYS A 288 23.31 -2.75 -27.60
N LEU A 289 23.48 -4.00 -27.15
CA LEU A 289 22.48 -5.06 -27.36
C LEU A 289 21.20 -4.77 -26.57
N SER A 290 21.34 -4.39 -25.29
CA SER A 290 20.22 -4.01 -24.43
C SER A 290 19.44 -2.82 -25.01
N ASN A 291 20.14 -1.79 -25.52
CA ASN A 291 19.52 -0.63 -26.16
C ASN A 291 18.74 -1.02 -27.42
N LYS A 292 19.30 -1.90 -28.28
CA LYS A 292 18.57 -2.44 -29.44
C LYS A 292 17.29 -3.17 -29.00
N ASN A 293 17.36 -4.00 -27.95
CA ASN A 293 16.20 -4.70 -27.41
C ASN A 293 15.13 -3.72 -26.88
N MET A 294 15.53 -2.75 -26.06
CA MET A 294 14.62 -1.71 -25.55
C MET A 294 13.97 -0.93 -26.69
N LYS A 295 14.70 -0.59 -27.75
CA LYS A 295 14.16 0.08 -28.93
C LYS A 295 13.11 -0.79 -29.63
N THR A 296 13.36 -2.08 -29.79
CA THR A 296 12.38 -3.03 -30.34
C THR A 296 11.14 -3.15 -29.45
N GLN A 297 11.30 -3.23 -28.13
CA GLN A 297 10.17 -3.26 -27.19
C GLN A 297 9.34 -1.98 -27.27
N LEU A 298 9.99 -0.82 -27.33
CA LEU A 298 9.31 0.48 -27.46
C LEU A 298 8.48 0.56 -28.76
N ILE A 299 9.03 0.06 -29.87
CA ILE A 299 8.28 -0.04 -31.14
C ILE A 299 7.05 -0.92 -30.96
N ARG A 300 7.18 -2.10 -30.34
CA ARG A 300 6.05 -3.01 -30.07
C ARG A 300 4.98 -2.36 -29.18
N VAL A 301 5.38 -1.68 -28.11
CA VAL A 301 4.47 -0.96 -27.21
C VAL A 301 3.73 0.15 -27.95
N ASN A 302 4.42 0.93 -28.79
CA ASN A 302 3.77 1.96 -29.60
C ASN A 302 2.74 1.37 -30.57
N VAL A 303 3.07 0.28 -31.27
CA VAL A 303 2.11 -0.42 -32.14
C VAL A 303 0.88 -0.90 -31.37
N LEU A 304 1.05 -1.43 -30.16
CA LEU A 304 -0.07 -1.86 -29.30
C LEU A 304 -0.93 -0.68 -28.82
N LYS A 305 -0.28 0.42 -28.44
CA LYS A 305 -0.96 1.66 -28.03
C LYS A 305 -1.81 2.21 -29.18
N ASP A 306 -1.25 2.30 -30.38
CA ASP A 306 -1.95 2.81 -31.55
C ASP A 306 -3.14 1.91 -31.92
N LYS A 307 -2.97 0.58 -31.87
CA LYS A 307 -4.07 -0.37 -32.08
C LYS A 307 -5.18 -0.23 -31.02
N THR A 308 -4.81 0.08 -29.78
CA THR A 308 -5.78 0.29 -28.68
C THR A 308 -6.53 1.61 -28.86
N ILE A 309 -5.83 2.69 -29.20
CA ILE A 309 -6.45 3.99 -29.54
C ILE A 309 -7.43 3.82 -30.70
N GLU A 310 -7.06 3.07 -31.73
CA GLU A 310 -7.93 2.82 -32.88
C GLU A 310 -9.20 2.04 -32.50
N LYS A 311 -9.08 0.98 -31.69
CA LYS A 311 -10.25 0.27 -31.15
C LYS A 311 -11.15 1.17 -30.32
N LEU A 312 -10.58 2.04 -29.48
CA LEU A 312 -11.33 3.00 -28.69
C LEU A 312 -12.06 4.01 -29.59
N ARG A 313 -11.41 4.56 -30.61
CA ARG A 313 -12.05 5.42 -31.62
C ARG A 313 -13.21 4.73 -32.31
N GLN A 314 -13.04 3.48 -32.72
CA GLN A 314 -14.13 2.69 -33.32
C GLN A 314 -15.31 2.51 -32.36
N SER A 315 -15.05 2.18 -31.10
CA SER A 315 -16.11 2.06 -30.08
C SER A 315 -16.84 3.38 -29.83
N LEU A 316 -16.09 4.49 -29.78
CA LEU A 316 -16.66 5.84 -29.61
C LEU A 316 -17.56 6.21 -30.78
N THR A 317 -17.16 5.93 -32.02
CA THR A 317 -17.99 6.14 -33.21
C THR A 317 -19.26 5.32 -33.15
N LYS A 318 -19.19 4.04 -32.74
CA LYS A 318 -20.39 3.19 -32.54
C LYS A 318 -21.34 3.76 -31.49
N VAL A 319 -20.81 4.16 -30.33
CA VAL A 319 -21.60 4.79 -29.25
C VAL A 319 -22.24 6.10 -29.73
N LYS A 320 -21.51 6.92 -30.47
CA LYS A 320 -22.04 8.17 -31.03
C LYS A 320 -23.17 7.90 -32.03
N ALA A 321 -23.05 6.87 -32.86
CA ALA A 321 -24.11 6.46 -33.78
C ALA A 321 -25.36 5.94 -33.04
N MET A 322 -25.18 5.11 -32.00
CA MET A 322 -26.28 4.63 -31.16
C MET A 322 -26.98 5.79 -30.43
N LYS A 323 -26.21 6.73 -29.87
CA LYS A 323 -26.74 7.95 -29.25
C LYS A 323 -27.56 8.77 -30.25
N GLY A 324 -27.05 8.95 -31.48
CA GLY A 324 -27.79 9.65 -32.54
C GLY A 324 -29.13 8.98 -32.87
N LYS A 325 -29.14 7.65 -33.00
CA LYS A 325 -30.38 6.87 -33.22
C LYS A 325 -31.37 7.01 -32.07
N ALA A 326 -30.89 6.88 -30.83
CA ALA A 326 -31.73 7.02 -29.64
C ALA A 326 -32.33 8.44 -29.55
N VAL A 327 -31.55 9.48 -29.87
CA VAL A 327 -32.06 10.86 -29.92
C VAL A 327 -33.16 11.01 -30.97
N MET A 328 -32.96 10.47 -32.19
CA MET A 328 -33.99 10.48 -33.24
C MET A 328 -35.27 9.74 -32.81
N GLU A 329 -35.15 8.58 -32.17
CA GLU A 329 -36.30 7.84 -31.64
C GLU A 329 -37.03 8.62 -30.54
N THR A 330 -36.30 9.26 -29.62
CA THR A 330 -36.91 10.08 -28.57
C THR A 330 -37.61 11.31 -29.12
N ASP A 331 -37.05 11.95 -30.14
CA ASP A 331 -37.66 13.11 -30.79
C ASP A 331 -38.96 12.69 -31.51
N ASN A 332 -38.95 11.56 -32.24
CA ASN A 332 -40.14 11.01 -32.87
C ASN A 332 -41.24 10.64 -31.86
N LEU A 333 -40.87 10.00 -30.74
CA LEU A 333 -41.81 9.68 -29.65
C LEU A 333 -42.39 10.95 -29.00
N LYS A 334 -41.58 12.01 -28.89
CA LYS A 334 -42.05 13.30 -28.39
C LYS A 334 -43.04 13.95 -29.36
N THR A 335 -42.75 13.98 -30.65
CA THR A 335 -43.67 14.52 -31.68
C THR A 335 -45.00 13.76 -31.69
N THR A 336 -44.97 12.43 -31.64
CA THR A 336 -46.18 11.59 -31.58
C THR A 336 -46.96 11.79 -30.29
N LEU A 337 -46.29 11.90 -29.13
CA LEU A 337 -46.94 12.22 -27.87
C LEU A 337 -47.61 13.60 -27.89
N ASP A 338 -46.95 14.60 -28.46
CA ASP A 338 -47.48 15.96 -28.56
C ASP A 338 -48.70 16.00 -29.49
N SER A 339 -48.66 15.28 -30.62
CA SER A 339 -49.84 15.09 -31.49
C SER A 339 -51.00 14.39 -30.77
N ALA A 340 -50.74 13.28 -30.07
CA ALA A 340 -51.78 12.54 -29.34
C ALA A 340 -52.39 13.36 -28.18
N LYS A 341 -51.57 14.17 -27.49
CA LYS A 341 -52.05 15.10 -26.46
C LYS A 341 -52.95 16.19 -27.05
N GLN A 342 -52.60 16.69 -28.24
CA GLN A 342 -53.40 17.70 -28.91
C GLN A 342 -54.73 17.12 -29.39
N GLU A 343 -54.74 15.91 -29.95
CA GLU A 343 -55.94 15.19 -30.34
C GLU A 343 -56.86 14.92 -29.14
N ALA A 344 -56.30 14.43 -28.03
CA ALA A 344 -57.05 14.23 -26.78
C ALA A 344 -57.61 15.54 -26.19
N ARG A 345 -56.99 16.70 -26.45
CA ARG A 345 -57.57 18.01 -26.10
C ARG A 345 -58.77 18.34 -27.00
N TRP A 346 -58.63 18.16 -28.31
CA TRP A 346 -59.73 18.40 -29.26
C TRP A 346 -60.95 17.53 -28.98
N ASP A 347 -60.74 16.25 -28.63
CA ASP A 347 -61.84 15.36 -28.26
C ASP A 347 -62.49 15.76 -26.94
N LYS A 348 -61.73 16.12 -25.91
CA LYS A 348 -62.31 16.64 -24.66
C LYS A 348 -63.12 17.90 -24.88
N ASP A 349 -62.69 18.79 -25.77
CA ASP A 349 -63.43 20.01 -26.10
C ASP A 349 -64.70 19.69 -26.90
N ARG A 350 -64.67 18.69 -27.81
CA ARG A 350 -65.88 18.19 -28.48
C ARG A 350 -66.86 17.55 -27.50
N ASP A 351 -66.38 16.70 -26.60
CA ASP A 351 -67.21 16.06 -25.57
C ASP A 351 -67.88 17.09 -24.68
N ARG A 352 -67.14 18.14 -24.26
CA ARG A 352 -67.70 19.28 -23.51
C ARG A 352 -68.79 20.01 -24.31
N GLN A 353 -68.55 20.27 -25.59
CA GLN A 353 -69.52 20.93 -26.46
C GLN A 353 -70.80 20.09 -26.66
N VAL A 354 -70.66 18.77 -26.79
CA VAL A 354 -71.81 17.84 -26.85
C VAL A 354 -72.55 17.80 -25.52
N LEU A 355 -71.85 17.78 -24.39
CA LEU A 355 -72.46 17.78 -23.06
C LEU A 355 -73.26 19.06 -22.81
N ASP A 356 -72.70 20.23 -23.16
CA ASP A 356 -73.38 21.52 -23.02
C ASP A 356 -74.63 21.61 -23.91
N ALA A 357 -74.64 20.96 -25.07
CA ALA A 357 -75.82 20.88 -25.93
C ALA A 357 -76.92 19.93 -25.39
N VAL A 358 -76.54 18.86 -24.70
CA VAL A 358 -77.48 17.86 -24.11
C VAL A 358 -78.05 18.31 -22.77
N THR A 359 -77.31 19.13 -22.01
CA THR A 359 -77.72 19.66 -20.69
C THR A 359 -79.10 20.36 -20.69
N PRO A 360 -79.46 21.21 -21.68
CA PRO A 360 -80.81 21.82 -21.73
C PRO A 360 -81.95 20.84 -22.05
N GLU A 361 -81.69 19.66 -22.62
CA GLU A 361 -82.74 18.65 -22.89
C GLU A 361 -83.15 17.88 -21.62
N LEU A 362 -82.22 17.64 -20.70
CA LEU A 362 -82.46 16.92 -19.43
C LEU A 362 -83.17 17.75 -18.34
N CYS A 363 -83.21 19.08 -18.46
CA CYS A 363 -83.93 19.94 -17.52
C CYS A 363 -85.46 19.87 -17.70
N LYS A 364 -85.97 19.56 -18.89
CA LYS A 364 -87.42 19.51 -19.17
C LYS A 364 -88.17 18.35 -18.47
N PRO A 365 -87.64 17.12 -18.37
CA PRO A 365 -88.31 16.03 -17.65
C PRO A 365 -88.12 16.06 -16.12
N LYS A 366 -87.25 16.91 -15.59
CA LYS A 366 -86.99 16.99 -14.14
C LYS A 366 -88.05 17.80 -13.40
N SER A 367 -88.56 18.87 -14.02
CA SER A 367 -89.65 19.68 -13.46
C SER A 367 -91.01 18.96 -13.50
N THR A 368 -91.23 18.06 -14.46
CA THR A 368 -92.49 17.30 -14.56
C THR A 368 -92.60 16.16 -13.55
N LEU A 369 -91.47 15.61 -13.09
CA LEU A 369 -91.44 14.56 -12.06
C LEU A 369 -91.68 15.11 -10.64
N GLU A 370 -91.15 16.30 -10.36
CA GLU A 370 -91.30 16.97 -9.06
C GLU A 370 -92.77 17.34 -8.80
N GLU A 371 -93.48 17.81 -9.83
CA GLU A 371 -94.93 18.06 -9.81
C GLU A 371 -95.80 16.79 -9.63
N ALA A 372 -95.28 15.61 -9.99
CA ALA A 372 -95.99 14.34 -9.83
C ALA A 372 -95.86 13.80 -8.39
N SER A 373 -94.75 14.12 -7.71
CA SER A 373 -94.47 13.72 -6.34
C SER A 373 -95.35 14.46 -5.32
N GLU A 374 -95.56 15.77 -5.52
CA GLU A 374 -96.41 16.59 -4.63
C GLU A 374 -97.88 16.16 -4.66
N ARG A 375 -98.41 15.80 -5.84
CA ARG A 375 -99.78 15.26 -5.99
C ARG A 375 -100.00 13.90 -5.32
N GLN A 376 -98.94 13.10 -5.15
CA GLN A 376 -99.00 11.82 -4.44
C GLN A 376 -99.12 12.04 -2.92
N GLN A 377 -98.39 13.00 -2.37
CA GLN A 377 -98.37 13.27 -0.94
C GLN A 377 -99.73 13.80 -0.42
N GLU A 378 -100.41 14.65 -1.20
CA GLU A 378 -101.75 15.15 -0.84
C GLU A 378 -102.81 14.04 -0.77
N ARG A 379 -102.73 13.04 -1.65
CA ARG A 379 -103.68 11.90 -1.66
C ARG A 379 -103.52 11.00 -0.45
N VAL A 380 -102.30 10.84 0.07
CA VAL A 380 -102.02 10.06 1.28
C VAL A 380 -102.57 10.78 2.51
N ASN A 381 -102.38 12.10 2.60
CA ASN A 381 -102.89 12.92 3.71
C ASN A 381 -104.43 12.94 3.77
N PHE A 382 -105.10 12.92 2.61
CA PHE A 382 -106.57 12.84 2.54
C PHE A 382 -107.10 11.50 3.06
N ARG A 383 -106.47 10.38 2.69
CA ARG A 383 -106.83 9.04 3.21
C ARG A 383 -106.67 8.97 4.74
N GLU A 384 -105.58 9.51 5.28
CA GLU A 384 -105.35 9.52 6.74
C GLU A 384 -106.40 10.35 7.49
N THR A 385 -106.84 11.46 6.89
CA THR A 385 -107.86 12.34 7.48
C THR A 385 -109.24 11.66 7.51
N ILE A 386 -109.64 10.98 6.42
CA ILE A 386 -110.88 10.19 6.39
C ILE A 386 -110.83 9.06 7.41
N MET A 387 -109.69 8.38 7.57
CA MET A 387 -109.53 7.31 8.56
C MET A 387 -109.68 7.81 10.02
N LYS A 388 -109.16 9.01 10.34
CA LYS A 388 -109.35 9.63 11.67
C LYS A 388 -110.81 10.02 11.92
N MET A 389 -111.52 10.51 10.92
CA MET A 389 -112.94 10.89 11.06
C MET A 389 -113.86 9.67 11.24
N LEU A 390 -113.53 8.52 10.66
CA LEU A 390 -114.33 7.30 10.75
C LEU A 390 -114.06 6.46 12.02
N GLY A 391 -113.18 6.92 12.93
CA GLY A 391 -112.94 6.27 14.22
C GLY A 391 -112.21 4.91 14.14
N PHE A 392 -111.70 4.51 12.98
CA PHE A 392 -111.00 3.25 12.81
C PHE A 392 -109.54 3.34 13.29
N ASN A 393 -109.20 2.66 14.38
CA ASN A 393 -107.81 2.33 14.71
C ASN A 393 -107.48 0.95 14.08
N MET A 394 -106.63 0.90 13.05
CA MET A 394 -106.21 -0.38 12.44
C MET A 394 -105.00 -1.02 13.13
N LYS A 395 -104.37 -0.37 14.12
CA LYS A 395 -103.21 -0.99 14.81
C LYS A 395 -103.58 -2.20 15.68
N THR A 396 -104.88 -2.40 15.97
CA THR A 396 -105.35 -3.43 16.92
C THR A 396 -106.36 -4.41 16.33
N ALA A 397 -107.19 -3.99 15.36
CA ALA A 397 -108.28 -4.81 14.79
C ALA A 397 -107.79 -6.02 13.96
N ASP A 398 -106.65 -5.90 13.27
CA ASP A 398 -106.15 -6.98 12.39
C ASP A 398 -105.73 -8.24 13.17
N LYS A 399 -105.21 -8.09 14.40
CA LYS A 399 -104.79 -9.26 15.19
C LYS A 399 -105.98 -10.09 15.67
N GLU A 400 -107.05 -9.47 16.12
CA GLU A 400 -108.24 -10.18 16.59
C GLU A 400 -108.98 -10.86 15.44
N ILE A 401 -109.09 -10.19 14.29
CA ILE A 401 -109.70 -10.76 13.07
C ILE A 401 -108.88 -11.95 12.57
N ILE A 402 -107.54 -11.83 12.51
CA ILE A 402 -106.65 -12.93 12.10
C ILE A 402 -106.75 -14.11 13.09
N THR A 403 -106.91 -13.85 14.39
CA THR A 403 -107.02 -14.91 15.41
C THR A 403 -108.35 -15.65 15.31
N HIS A 404 -109.46 -14.94 15.14
CA HIS A 404 -110.78 -15.55 14.92
C HIS A 404 -110.84 -16.34 13.61
N LEU A 405 -110.28 -15.82 12.51
CA LEU A 405 -110.21 -16.55 11.24
C LEU A 405 -109.39 -17.84 11.36
N ARG A 406 -108.26 -17.82 12.07
CA ARG A 406 -107.47 -19.04 12.33
C ARG A 406 -108.25 -20.08 13.14
N LEU A 407 -109.05 -19.65 14.12
CA LEU A 407 -109.91 -20.53 14.90
C LEU A 407 -111.00 -21.17 14.04
N ILE A 408 -111.66 -20.39 13.18
CA ILE A 408 -112.69 -20.87 12.26
C ILE A 408 -112.11 -21.88 11.27
N ILE A 409 -110.94 -21.59 10.68
CA ILE A 409 -110.28 -22.50 9.74
C ILE A 409 -109.93 -23.83 10.43
N ARG A 410 -109.38 -23.80 11.66
CA ARG A 410 -109.09 -25.03 12.42
C ARG A 410 -110.33 -25.84 12.75
N ALA A 411 -111.43 -25.19 13.14
CA ALA A 411 -112.69 -25.85 13.41
C ALA A 411 -113.27 -26.50 12.15
N TYR A 412 -113.17 -25.82 11.00
CA TYR A 412 -113.59 -26.35 9.71
C TYR A 412 -112.76 -27.57 9.29
N GLU A 413 -111.43 -27.51 9.43
CA GLU A 413 -110.52 -28.63 9.16
C GLU A 413 -110.79 -29.84 10.06
N ALA A 414 -111.07 -29.62 11.35
CA ALA A 414 -111.42 -30.69 12.29
C ALA A 414 -112.77 -31.35 11.94
N SER A 415 -113.76 -30.56 11.55
CA SER A 415 -115.08 -31.04 11.14
C SER A 415 -115.03 -31.81 9.81
N ASN A 416 -114.19 -31.37 8.86
CA ASN A 416 -113.95 -32.10 7.61
C ASN A 416 -113.22 -33.44 7.83
N LYS A 417 -112.29 -33.52 8.79
CA LYS A 417 -111.59 -34.77 9.11
C LYS A 417 -112.49 -35.83 9.78
N LEU A 418 -113.49 -35.41 10.56
CA LEU A 418 -114.50 -36.31 11.14
C LEU A 418 -115.53 -36.81 10.12
N LYS A 419 -115.75 -36.07 9.03
CA LYS A 419 -116.64 -36.45 7.93
C LYS A 419 -116.05 -37.50 6.97
N ILE A 420 -114.74 -37.71 6.99
CA ILE A 420 -114.03 -38.66 6.10
C ILE A 420 -113.78 -40.02 6.80
N ALA A 421 -114.10 -40.15 8.09
CA ALA A 421 -113.88 -41.36 8.89
C ALA A 421 -115.16 -42.14 9.25
N SER A 422 -116.31 -41.80 8.65
CA SER A 422 -117.60 -42.47 8.91
C SER A 422 -118.39 -42.84 7.64
N ASP A 423 -117.74 -42.92 6.47
CA ASP A 423 -118.27 -43.57 5.27
C ASP A 423 -117.23 -44.53 4.69
#